data_AF-A0A4V0E3E8-F1
#
_entry.id   AF-A0A4V0E3E8-F1
#
_cell.length_a   1.000
_cell.length_b   1.000
_cell.length_c   1.000
_cell.angle_alpha   90.00
_cell.angle_beta   90.00
_cell.angle_gamma   90.00
#
_symmetry.space_group_name_H-M   'P 1'
#
loop_
_entity.id
_entity.type
_entity.pdbx_description
1 polymer ?
#
loop_
_entity_poly.entity_id
_entity_poly.type
_entity_poly.pdbx_seq_one_letter_code
_entity_poly.pdbx_strand_id
1 'polypeptide(L)'
;MSMNSMKLSPTKQLLIIGNGFDKHLGLKSLYVEYYLSLTENERKNNIFTYLASNKNYNWADVESLLLKCLIIIKKLDAQTVKNYISAYKSDSKEQILSLLVSSNKSQKVMTILEEKELIKRVLKFFFLSSLIFPDSLLEFCKEPNHIFQKKLMDLMMDQVKNFESGFKDYLTNEIKNFPEVTYNIKSKKFIDNLIKSGVYNTNEYCNFILSFNYTHLPNSTDFFNSRGGNNVHGTLLDNIILGIDHHDYQEFMEFTKTFRIMTELPQEPLKIYDNSIDIIKFYGHSLGEADYSYFVSIFDAFNIYNSDIVLKFYYDDFDCRSHKKEQVERVYKLINHYGETFDNKDHGQNLLHKLVLEKRIYVLKMEDDVCYS
;
A
#
# COMPACT_ATOMS: atom_id res chain seq x y z
N MET A 1 -0.52 42.21 -20.67
CA MET A 1 0.50 41.79 -19.69
C MET A 1 0.01 42.21 -18.32
N SER A 2 -0.63 41.30 -17.59
CA SER A 2 -1.02 41.51 -16.20
C SER A 2 0.09 40.92 -15.35
N MET A 3 0.82 41.76 -14.62
CA MET A 3 1.71 41.34 -13.56
C MET A 3 0.86 40.63 -12.51
N ASN A 4 0.89 39.30 -12.48
CA ASN A 4 0.33 38.52 -11.40
C ASN A 4 0.97 39.02 -10.10
N SER A 5 0.14 39.51 -9.18
CA SER A 5 0.51 39.81 -7.82
C SER A 5 1.21 38.59 -7.21
N MET A 6 2.53 38.65 -7.05
CA MET A 6 3.25 37.66 -6.25
C MET A 6 2.63 37.68 -4.85
N LYS A 7 2.05 36.55 -4.42
CA LYS A 7 1.70 36.35 -2.99
C LYS A 7 2.99 36.59 -2.20
N LEU A 8 3.04 37.68 -1.42
CA LEU A 8 4.18 37.97 -0.53
C LEU A 8 4.26 36.96 0.62
N SER A 9 3.15 36.28 0.94
CA SER A 9 3.10 35.24 1.96
C SER A 9 3.86 33.98 1.51
N PRO A 10 4.63 33.34 2.40
CA PRO A 10 5.23 32.04 2.15
C PRO A 10 4.15 31.03 1.72
N THR A 11 4.45 30.23 0.70
CA THR A 11 3.54 29.19 0.22
C THR A 11 3.45 28.06 1.24
N LYS A 12 2.22 27.70 1.61
CA LYS A 12 1.94 26.58 2.51
C LYS A 12 1.73 25.28 1.73
N GLN A 13 2.40 24.21 2.15
CA GLN A 13 2.52 22.98 1.39
C GLN A 13 2.27 21.76 2.26
N LEU A 14 1.57 20.77 1.69
CA LEU A 14 1.51 19.41 2.20
C LEU A 14 2.28 18.49 1.25
N LEU A 15 3.31 17.82 1.74
CA LEU A 15 4.05 16.80 1.02
C LEU A 15 3.52 15.44 1.43
N ILE A 16 3.12 14.64 0.45
CA ILE A 16 2.71 13.25 0.62
C ILE A 16 3.80 12.38 -0.02
N ILE A 17 4.54 11.67 0.83
CA ILE A 17 5.69 10.85 0.43
C ILE A 17 5.30 9.38 0.53
N GLY A 18 5.35 8.69 -0.60
CA GLY A 18 4.97 7.29 -0.73
C GLY A 18 6.14 6.33 -0.96
N ASN A 19 5.78 5.06 -1.07
CA ASN A 19 6.61 3.95 -1.50
C ASN A 19 7.32 4.31 -2.80
N GLY A 20 8.64 4.11 -2.89
CA GLY A 20 9.45 4.58 -4.02
C GLY A 20 10.38 5.74 -3.67
N PHE A 21 10.11 6.45 -2.58
CA PHE A 21 11.07 7.40 -2.00
C PHE A 21 12.39 6.74 -1.64
N ASP A 22 12.36 5.68 -0.85
CA ASP A 22 13.53 4.88 -0.52
C ASP A 22 14.30 4.40 -1.75
N LYS A 23 13.55 3.90 -2.74
CA LYS A 23 14.10 3.38 -4.00
C LYS A 23 14.87 4.46 -4.75
N HIS A 24 14.33 5.68 -4.82
CA HIS A 24 15.02 6.81 -5.42
C HIS A 24 16.34 7.14 -4.71
N LEU A 25 16.37 7.05 -3.37
CA LEU A 25 17.60 7.25 -2.60
C LEU A 25 18.63 6.11 -2.81
N GLY A 26 18.19 4.99 -3.39
CA GLY A 26 18.97 3.79 -3.68
C GLY A 26 18.81 2.68 -2.63
N LEU A 27 17.84 2.81 -1.72
CA LEU A 27 17.53 1.80 -0.71
C LEU A 27 16.59 0.75 -1.28
N LYS A 28 16.95 -0.53 -1.12
CA LYS A 28 16.11 -1.65 -1.51
C LYS A 28 14.99 -1.82 -0.49
N SER A 29 13.79 -1.43 -0.89
CA SER A 29 12.64 -1.24 -0.01
C SER A 29 11.36 -1.89 -0.55
N LEU A 30 11.43 -2.53 -1.71
CA LEU A 30 10.27 -3.18 -2.32
C LEU A 30 10.07 -4.58 -1.73
N TYR A 31 8.81 -5.04 -1.66
CA TYR A 31 8.51 -6.42 -1.23
C TYR A 31 9.19 -7.47 -2.11
N VAL A 32 9.40 -7.18 -3.41
CA VAL A 32 10.13 -8.09 -4.30
C VAL A 32 11.60 -8.22 -3.90
N GLU A 33 12.21 -7.16 -3.41
CA GLU A 33 13.62 -7.18 -2.97
C GLU A 33 13.76 -7.95 -1.67
N TYR A 34 12.81 -7.76 -0.74
CA TYR A 34 12.68 -8.60 0.46
C TYR A 34 12.54 -10.08 0.10
N TYR A 35 11.65 -10.44 -0.83
CA TYR A 35 11.52 -11.84 -1.25
C TYR A 35 12.82 -12.41 -1.83
N LEU A 36 13.51 -11.62 -2.65
CA LEU A 36 14.76 -12.04 -3.26
C LEU A 36 15.87 -12.21 -2.21
N SER A 37 15.82 -11.51 -1.08
CA SER A 37 16.76 -11.70 0.03
C SER A 37 16.52 -12.97 0.84
N LEU A 38 15.32 -13.56 0.79
CA LEU A 38 14.99 -14.79 1.51
C LEU A 38 15.57 -16.04 0.84
N THR A 39 15.99 -17.01 1.65
CA THR A 39 16.35 -18.37 1.23
C THR A 39 15.13 -19.17 0.75
N GLU A 40 15.35 -20.27 0.03
CA GLU A 40 14.25 -21.14 -0.42
C GLU A 40 13.39 -21.70 0.72
N ASN A 41 13.98 -21.94 1.89
CA ASN A 41 13.27 -22.45 3.04
C ASN A 41 12.42 -21.35 3.69
N GLU A 42 12.97 -20.15 3.89
CA GLU A 42 12.21 -19.00 4.40
C GLU A 42 11.03 -18.64 3.49
N ARG A 43 11.21 -18.73 2.17
CA ARG A 43 10.12 -18.52 1.20
C ARG A 43 8.99 -19.54 1.29
N LYS A 44 9.21 -20.70 1.92
CA LYS A 44 8.16 -21.72 2.10
C LYS A 44 7.43 -21.57 3.45
N ASN A 45 7.95 -20.75 4.35
CA ASN A 45 7.44 -20.62 5.72
C ASN A 45 6.36 -19.55 5.88
N ASN A 46 6.17 -18.67 4.89
CA ASN A 46 5.16 -17.63 4.93
C ASN A 46 4.23 -17.74 3.70
N ILE A 47 2.92 -17.52 3.87
CA ILE A 47 1.95 -17.70 2.78
C ILE A 47 2.21 -16.75 1.61
N PHE A 48 2.58 -15.49 1.86
CA PHE A 48 2.80 -14.51 0.81
C PHE A 48 4.04 -14.86 -0.02
N THR A 49 5.14 -15.22 0.66
CA THR A 49 6.39 -15.63 0.00
C THR A 49 6.22 -16.95 -0.74
N TYR A 50 5.47 -17.88 -0.15
CA TYR A 50 5.12 -19.13 -0.79
C TYR A 50 4.31 -18.87 -2.06
N LEU A 51 3.28 -18.02 -2.00
CA LEU A 51 2.40 -17.76 -3.12
C LEU A 51 3.09 -16.98 -4.25
N ALA A 52 3.90 -15.99 -3.94
CA ALA A 52 4.57 -15.19 -4.97
C ALA A 52 5.72 -15.92 -5.68
N SER A 53 6.11 -17.13 -5.25
CA SER A 53 6.97 -18.02 -6.06
C SER A 53 6.32 -18.48 -7.38
N ASN A 54 5.02 -18.26 -7.56
CA ASN A 54 4.29 -18.57 -8.78
C ASN A 54 4.13 -17.29 -9.62
N LYS A 55 4.34 -17.41 -10.93
CA LYS A 55 4.25 -16.33 -11.92
C LYS A 55 2.91 -15.58 -11.91
N ASN A 56 1.85 -16.17 -11.37
CA ASN A 56 0.52 -15.59 -11.32
C ASN A 56 0.32 -14.57 -10.18
N TYR A 57 1.22 -14.49 -9.20
CA TYR A 57 1.08 -13.56 -8.06
C TYR A 57 2.24 -12.58 -8.04
N ASN A 58 1.91 -11.29 -8.07
CA ASN A 58 2.89 -10.21 -8.12
C ASN A 58 3.25 -9.73 -6.71
N TRP A 59 4.55 -9.55 -6.46
CA TRP A 59 5.07 -8.98 -5.21
C TRP A 59 4.62 -7.55 -4.93
N ALA A 60 4.27 -6.79 -5.96
CA ALA A 60 3.83 -5.42 -5.81
C ALA A 60 2.46 -5.27 -5.11
N ASP A 61 1.75 -6.37 -4.86
CA ASP A 61 0.33 -6.35 -4.51
C ASP A 61 -0.01 -7.33 -3.37
N VAL A 62 0.78 -7.28 -2.30
CA VAL A 62 0.63 -8.15 -1.11
C VAL A 62 -0.73 -7.98 -0.45
N GLU A 63 -1.28 -6.76 -0.44
CA GLU A 63 -2.56 -6.43 0.20
C GLU A 63 -3.75 -7.00 -0.59
N SER A 64 -3.72 -6.92 -1.93
CA SER A 64 -4.71 -7.64 -2.74
C SER A 64 -4.56 -9.15 -2.58
N LEU A 65 -3.32 -9.67 -2.49
CA LEU A 65 -3.12 -11.11 -2.22
C LEU A 65 -3.71 -11.52 -0.86
N LEU A 66 -3.56 -10.70 0.17
CA LEU A 66 -4.21 -10.89 1.47
C LEU A 66 -5.73 -10.97 1.29
N LEU A 67 -6.36 -10.01 0.61
CA LEU A 67 -7.80 -10.04 0.35
C LEU A 67 -8.24 -11.33 -0.36
N LYS A 68 -7.49 -11.73 -1.40
CA LYS A 68 -7.75 -12.95 -2.17
C LYS A 68 -7.68 -14.20 -1.28
N CYS A 69 -6.70 -14.29 -0.39
CA CYS A 69 -6.58 -15.36 0.59
C CYS A 69 -7.74 -15.38 1.59
N LEU A 70 -8.15 -14.22 2.11
CA LEU A 70 -9.27 -14.12 3.06
C LEU A 70 -10.59 -14.58 2.44
N ILE A 71 -10.88 -14.17 1.21
CA ILE A 71 -12.05 -14.63 0.44
C ILE A 71 -12.05 -16.16 0.32
N ILE A 72 -10.89 -16.76 0.04
CA ILE A 72 -10.77 -18.21 -0.07
C ILE A 72 -10.96 -18.90 1.27
N ILE A 73 -10.27 -18.45 2.32
CA ILE A 73 -10.40 -19.00 3.66
C ILE A 73 -11.87 -19.00 4.09
N LYS A 74 -12.60 -17.92 3.80
CA LYS A 74 -14.03 -17.82 4.10
C LYS A 74 -14.91 -18.85 3.38
N LYS A 75 -14.49 -19.35 2.22
CA LYS A 75 -15.18 -20.41 1.46
C LYS A 75 -14.86 -21.82 1.95
N LEU A 76 -13.80 -22.01 2.74
CA LEU A 76 -13.36 -23.32 3.18
C LEU A 76 -14.10 -23.79 4.44
N ASP A 77 -14.83 -24.89 4.37
CA ASP A 77 -15.34 -25.57 5.56
C ASP A 77 -14.55 -26.86 5.86
N ALA A 78 -14.68 -27.35 7.09
CA ALA A 78 -13.91 -28.51 7.57
C ALA A 78 -14.17 -29.76 6.72
N GLN A 79 -15.41 -29.97 6.27
CA GLN A 79 -15.79 -31.11 5.46
C GLN A 79 -15.22 -31.00 4.04
N THR A 80 -15.28 -29.82 3.43
CA THR A 80 -14.72 -29.57 2.11
C THR A 80 -13.20 -29.78 2.09
N VAL A 81 -12.48 -29.28 3.10
CA VAL A 81 -11.04 -29.50 3.23
C VAL A 81 -10.71 -30.98 3.44
N LYS A 82 -11.46 -31.67 4.31
CA LYS A 82 -11.33 -33.12 4.52
C LYS A 82 -11.54 -33.91 3.21
N ASN A 83 -12.59 -33.59 2.46
CA ASN A 83 -12.89 -34.21 1.16
C ASN A 83 -11.76 -33.94 0.15
N TYR A 84 -11.23 -32.72 0.10
CA TYR A 84 -10.14 -32.36 -0.80
C TYR A 84 -8.84 -33.12 -0.48
N ILE A 85 -8.49 -33.23 0.80
CA ILE A 85 -7.27 -33.94 1.26
C ILE A 85 -7.39 -35.45 0.99
N SER A 86 -8.56 -36.04 1.26
CA SER A 86 -8.84 -37.47 1.06
C SER A 86 -9.04 -37.88 -0.39
N ALA A 87 -9.29 -36.93 -1.30
CA ALA A 87 -9.43 -37.21 -2.71
C ALA A 87 -8.09 -37.67 -3.32
N TYR A 88 -8.02 -38.94 -3.72
CA TYR A 88 -6.84 -39.49 -4.41
C TYR A 88 -6.82 -39.19 -5.91
N LYS A 89 -8.00 -39.02 -6.54
CA LYS A 89 -8.12 -38.75 -7.99
C LYS A 89 -8.14 -37.24 -8.29
N SER A 90 -7.47 -36.83 -9.37
CA SER A 90 -7.45 -35.44 -9.87
C SER A 90 -8.86 -34.91 -10.14
N ASP A 91 -9.71 -35.72 -10.76
CA ASP A 91 -11.05 -35.31 -11.18
C ASP A 91 -11.95 -35.00 -9.98
N SER A 92 -11.81 -35.75 -8.89
CA SER A 92 -12.54 -35.49 -7.64
C SER A 92 -12.09 -34.18 -7.00
N LYS A 93 -10.80 -33.84 -7.04
CA LYS A 93 -10.30 -32.53 -6.58
C LYS A 93 -10.84 -31.40 -7.44
N GLU A 94 -10.86 -31.56 -8.77
CA GLU A 94 -11.39 -30.55 -9.68
C GLU A 94 -12.90 -30.33 -9.52
N GLN A 95 -13.68 -31.37 -9.23
CA GLN A 95 -15.10 -31.22 -8.90
C GLN A 95 -15.31 -30.38 -7.64
N ILE A 96 -14.56 -30.68 -6.56
CA ILE A 96 -14.62 -29.90 -5.30
C ILE A 96 -14.23 -28.44 -5.54
N LEU A 97 -13.15 -28.20 -6.29
CA LEU A 97 -12.72 -26.84 -6.63
C LEU A 97 -13.78 -26.10 -7.46
N SER A 98 -14.42 -26.78 -8.41
CA SER A 98 -15.48 -26.18 -9.23
C SER A 98 -16.69 -25.77 -8.39
N LEU A 99 -17.04 -26.54 -7.35
CA LEU A 99 -18.09 -26.19 -6.41
C LEU A 99 -17.72 -24.95 -5.58
N LEU A 100 -16.48 -24.87 -5.08
CA LEU A 100 -16.00 -23.72 -4.29
C LEU A 100 -16.02 -22.39 -5.05
N VAL A 101 -15.73 -22.43 -6.35
CA VAL A 101 -15.59 -21.23 -7.18
C VAL A 101 -16.94 -20.72 -7.74
N SER A 102 -18.05 -21.43 -7.48
CA SER A 102 -19.37 -21.13 -8.06
C SER A 102 -20.09 -19.86 -7.54
N SER A 103 -19.39 -18.92 -6.88
CA SER A 103 -20.01 -17.72 -6.28
C SER A 103 -19.60 -16.38 -6.93
N ASN A 104 -20.55 -15.46 -7.04
CA ASN A 104 -20.38 -14.18 -7.75
C ASN A 104 -19.44 -13.17 -7.04
N LYS A 105 -19.26 -13.26 -5.70
CA LYS A 105 -18.44 -12.28 -4.95
C LYS A 105 -16.96 -12.30 -5.34
N SER A 106 -16.38 -13.47 -5.64
CA SER A 106 -14.95 -13.58 -5.97
C SER A 106 -14.60 -13.07 -7.37
N GLN A 107 -15.56 -13.07 -8.30
CA GLN A 107 -15.34 -12.66 -9.69
C GLN A 107 -14.99 -11.18 -9.86
N LYS A 108 -15.26 -10.34 -8.85
CA LYS A 108 -14.81 -8.95 -8.82
C LYS A 108 -13.30 -8.81 -8.57
N VAL A 109 -12.68 -9.81 -7.95
CA VAL A 109 -11.30 -9.74 -7.43
C VAL A 109 -10.35 -10.69 -8.17
N MET A 110 -10.85 -11.81 -8.68
CA MET A 110 -10.07 -12.83 -9.36
C MET A 110 -10.91 -13.59 -10.39
N THR A 111 -10.28 -14.10 -11.43
CA THR A 111 -10.91 -15.01 -12.38
C THR A 111 -11.15 -16.38 -11.75
N ILE A 112 -12.06 -17.17 -12.33
CA ILE A 112 -12.33 -18.56 -11.89
C ILE A 112 -11.06 -19.41 -11.90
N LEU A 113 -10.21 -19.24 -12.92
CA LEU A 113 -8.98 -20.01 -13.05
C LEU A 113 -7.96 -19.62 -11.97
N GLU A 114 -7.76 -18.32 -11.74
CA GLU A 114 -6.91 -17.82 -10.66
C GLU A 114 -7.38 -18.28 -9.30
N GLU A 115 -8.69 -18.26 -9.06
CA GLU A 115 -9.28 -18.70 -7.80
C GLU A 115 -9.01 -20.18 -7.53
N LYS A 116 -9.24 -21.05 -8.52
CA LYS A 116 -8.93 -22.49 -8.38
C LYS A 116 -7.47 -22.73 -8.03
N GLU A 117 -6.56 -22.06 -8.73
CA GLU A 117 -5.13 -22.18 -8.48
C GLU A 117 -4.73 -21.62 -7.11
N LEU A 118 -5.35 -20.53 -6.66
CA LEU A 118 -5.10 -19.99 -5.33
C LEU A 118 -5.60 -20.95 -4.25
N ILE A 119 -6.81 -21.50 -4.38
CA ILE A 119 -7.36 -22.49 -3.44
C ILE A 119 -6.41 -23.68 -3.30
N LYS A 120 -5.94 -24.26 -4.42
CA LYS A 120 -4.99 -25.39 -4.41
C LYS A 120 -3.75 -25.06 -3.56
N ARG A 121 -3.23 -23.85 -3.68
CA ARG A 121 -1.98 -23.43 -3.02
C ARG A 121 -2.17 -23.02 -1.58
N VAL A 122 -3.27 -22.33 -1.25
CA VAL A 122 -3.67 -22.06 0.14
C VAL A 122 -3.86 -23.37 0.89
N LEU A 123 -4.58 -24.33 0.30
CA LEU A 123 -4.75 -25.66 0.89
C LEU A 123 -3.41 -26.39 1.04
N LYS A 124 -2.52 -26.31 0.04
CA LYS A 124 -1.20 -26.92 0.13
C LYS A 124 -0.33 -26.28 1.21
N PHE A 125 -0.39 -24.96 1.36
CA PHE A 125 0.35 -24.23 2.37
C PHE A 125 -0.12 -24.63 3.77
N PHE A 126 -1.40 -24.43 4.08
CA PHE A 126 -1.93 -24.72 5.41
C PHE A 126 -1.95 -26.21 5.74
N PHE A 127 -2.28 -27.08 4.78
CA PHE A 127 -2.64 -28.47 5.10
C PHE A 127 -1.71 -29.54 4.55
N LEU A 128 -0.76 -29.20 3.68
CA LEU A 128 0.15 -30.20 3.09
C LEU A 128 1.62 -29.86 3.31
N SER A 129 1.93 -28.65 3.79
CA SER A 129 3.26 -28.33 4.28
C SER A 129 3.42 -28.90 5.69
N SER A 130 4.50 -29.63 5.94
CA SER A 130 4.80 -30.25 7.25
C SER A 130 5.14 -29.24 8.35
N LEU A 131 4.96 -27.94 8.09
CA LEU A 131 5.47 -26.84 8.90
C LEU A 131 4.40 -26.21 9.81
N ILE A 132 3.11 -26.40 9.52
CA ILE A 132 2.02 -25.66 10.20
C ILE A 132 1.19 -26.53 11.15
N PHE A 133 1.10 -27.85 10.92
CA PHE A 133 0.34 -28.76 11.80
C PHE A 133 1.18 -29.99 12.19
N PRO A 134 1.72 -30.05 13.42
CA PRO A 134 2.32 -31.26 13.97
C PRO A 134 1.27 -32.31 14.41
N ASP A 135 0.07 -31.88 14.82
CA ASP A 135 -1.06 -32.76 15.12
C ASP A 135 -1.89 -33.04 13.86
N SER A 136 -2.40 -34.26 13.73
CA SER A 136 -2.95 -34.77 12.48
C SER A 136 -3.96 -33.78 11.85
N LEU A 137 -3.73 -33.38 10.60
CA LEU A 137 -4.64 -32.56 9.77
C LEU A 137 -6.11 -32.99 9.83
N LEU A 138 -6.32 -34.28 10.08
CA LEU A 138 -7.62 -34.94 10.28
C LEU A 138 -8.32 -34.50 11.57
N GLU A 139 -7.60 -34.14 12.62
CA GLU A 139 -8.14 -33.62 13.88
C GLU A 139 -8.58 -32.17 13.74
N PHE A 140 -7.81 -31.34 13.03
CA PHE A 140 -8.22 -29.98 12.69
C PHE A 140 -9.54 -29.97 11.91
N CYS A 141 -9.72 -30.90 10.97
CA CYS A 141 -10.95 -31.04 10.19
C CYS A 141 -12.14 -31.69 10.95
N LYS A 142 -11.98 -32.08 12.22
CA LYS A 142 -13.09 -32.57 13.07
C LYS A 142 -13.78 -31.44 13.84
N GLU A 143 -13.16 -30.28 13.91
CA GLU A 143 -13.70 -29.13 14.63
C GLU A 143 -15.02 -28.64 14.00
N PRO A 144 -15.96 -28.11 14.80
CA PRO A 144 -17.12 -27.40 14.28
C PRO A 144 -16.70 -26.29 13.31
N ASN A 145 -17.47 -26.09 12.22
CA ASN A 145 -17.10 -25.16 11.14
C ASN A 145 -16.77 -23.74 11.61
N HIS A 146 -17.44 -23.22 12.65
CA HIS A 146 -17.13 -21.90 13.19
C HIS A 146 -15.77 -21.84 13.90
N ILE A 147 -15.37 -22.91 14.60
CA ILE A 147 -14.06 -23.04 15.24
C ILE A 147 -12.97 -23.23 14.19
N PHE A 148 -13.22 -24.10 13.20
CA PHE A 148 -12.33 -24.32 12.06
C PHE A 148 -12.02 -23.01 11.32
N GLN A 149 -13.07 -22.25 10.99
CA GLN A 149 -12.95 -20.95 10.33
C GLN A 149 -12.16 -19.95 11.17
N LYS A 150 -12.47 -19.85 12.48
CA LYS A 150 -11.74 -18.96 13.38
C LYS A 150 -10.24 -19.30 13.42
N LYS A 151 -9.89 -20.58 13.63
CA LYS A 151 -8.49 -21.01 13.67
C LYS A 151 -7.76 -20.73 12.34
N LEU A 152 -8.42 -20.88 11.19
CA LEU A 152 -7.82 -20.51 9.90
C LEU A 152 -7.57 -19.01 9.77
N MET A 153 -8.49 -18.18 10.27
CA MET A 153 -8.32 -16.73 10.30
C MET A 153 -7.18 -16.35 11.25
N ASP A 154 -7.11 -16.95 12.44
CA ASP A 154 -6.02 -16.72 13.40
C ASP A 154 -4.65 -17.08 12.77
N LEU A 155 -4.56 -18.25 12.11
CA LEU A 155 -3.36 -18.66 11.38
C LEU A 155 -2.99 -17.69 10.25
N MET A 156 -3.97 -17.16 9.52
CA MET A 156 -3.72 -16.17 8.48
C MET A 156 -3.20 -14.85 9.08
N MET A 157 -3.71 -14.42 10.23
CA MET A 157 -3.20 -13.25 10.94
C MET A 157 -1.75 -13.46 11.40
N ASP A 158 -1.40 -14.66 11.86
CA ASP A 158 -0.01 -15.01 12.16
C ASP A 158 0.88 -14.91 10.92
N GLN A 159 0.39 -15.31 9.74
CA GLN A 159 1.13 -15.13 8.49
C GLN A 159 1.35 -13.65 8.14
N VAL A 160 0.36 -12.79 8.39
CA VAL A 160 0.48 -11.34 8.21
C VAL A 160 1.56 -10.79 9.14
N LYS A 161 1.46 -11.04 10.44
CA LYS A 161 2.42 -10.53 11.44
C LYS A 161 3.85 -11.04 11.23
N ASN A 162 4.00 -12.31 10.84
CA ASN A 162 5.31 -12.87 10.51
C ASN A 162 5.93 -12.20 9.28
N PHE A 163 5.12 -11.89 8.27
CA PHE A 163 5.60 -11.16 7.10
C PHE A 163 6.02 -9.74 7.47
N GLU A 164 5.21 -9.03 8.26
CA GLU A 164 5.50 -7.67 8.73
C GLU A 164 6.79 -7.60 9.52
N SER A 165 6.98 -8.52 10.47
CA SER A 165 8.20 -8.61 11.27
C SER A 165 9.42 -8.89 10.39
N GLY A 166 9.33 -9.89 9.50
CA GLY A 166 10.44 -10.23 8.62
C GLY A 166 10.80 -9.11 7.65
N PHE A 167 9.80 -8.39 7.15
CA PHE A 167 10.01 -7.24 6.27
C PHE A 167 10.60 -6.03 7.03
N LYS A 168 10.16 -5.79 8.27
CA LYS A 168 10.74 -4.78 9.17
C LYS A 168 12.21 -5.06 9.43
N ASP A 169 12.57 -6.31 9.72
CA ASP A 169 13.96 -6.71 9.95
C ASP A 169 14.81 -6.52 8.69
N TYR A 170 14.27 -6.88 7.52
CA TYR A 170 14.91 -6.65 6.23
C TYR A 170 15.20 -5.16 5.99
N LEU A 171 14.19 -4.29 6.08
CA LEU A 171 14.36 -2.85 5.87
C LEU A 171 15.36 -2.24 6.87
N THR A 172 15.31 -2.67 8.13
CA THR A 172 16.26 -2.24 9.16
C THR A 172 17.69 -2.61 8.80
N ASN A 173 17.90 -3.81 8.23
CA ASN A 173 19.22 -4.24 7.77
C ASN A 173 19.68 -3.50 6.50
N GLU A 174 18.78 -3.22 5.56
CA GLU A 174 19.10 -2.41 4.39
C GLU A 174 19.54 -0.99 4.80
N ILE A 175 18.86 -0.36 5.77
CA ILE A 175 19.27 0.96 6.29
C ILE A 175 20.62 0.90 7.01
N LYS A 176 20.91 -0.16 7.77
CA LYS A 176 22.21 -0.31 8.46
C LYS A 176 23.37 -0.53 7.48
N ASN A 177 23.11 -1.28 6.41
CA ASN A 177 24.11 -1.60 5.38
C ASN A 177 24.29 -0.44 4.40
N PHE A 178 23.25 0.36 4.19
CA PHE A 178 23.38 1.65 3.55
C PHE A 178 24.07 2.62 4.50
N PRO A 179 25.07 3.43 4.09
CA PRO A 179 25.67 4.38 5.02
C PRO A 179 24.58 5.34 5.53
N GLU A 180 24.18 5.21 6.80
CA GLU A 180 23.04 5.94 7.39
C GLU A 180 23.17 7.45 7.18
N VAL A 181 24.40 7.96 7.32
CA VAL A 181 24.75 9.36 7.04
C VAL A 181 24.42 9.73 5.58
N THR A 182 24.72 8.86 4.62
CA THR A 182 24.39 9.05 3.21
C THR A 182 22.88 9.00 2.97
N TYR A 183 22.14 8.08 3.61
CA TYR A 183 20.68 8.03 3.48
C TYR A 183 20.05 9.33 3.98
N ASN A 184 20.43 9.74 5.19
CA ASN A 184 19.96 10.98 5.80
C ASN A 184 20.30 12.21 4.95
N ILE A 185 21.52 12.31 4.41
CA ILE A 185 21.91 13.44 3.54
C ILE A 185 21.09 13.45 2.24
N LYS A 186 20.99 12.31 1.54
CA LYS A 186 20.22 12.20 0.30
C LYS A 186 18.75 12.50 0.53
N SER A 187 18.17 11.95 1.60
CA SER A 187 16.79 12.14 2.01
C SER A 187 16.48 13.61 2.30
N LYS A 188 17.32 14.29 3.09
CA LYS A 188 17.20 15.73 3.34
C LYS A 188 17.28 16.55 2.05
N LYS A 189 18.30 16.31 1.21
CA LYS A 189 18.48 17.02 -0.07
C LYS A 189 17.26 16.83 -0.97
N PHE A 190 16.72 15.62 -1.05
CA PHE A 190 15.54 15.33 -1.85
C PHE A 190 14.32 16.09 -1.36
N ILE A 191 14.02 16.03 -0.05
CA ILE A 191 12.87 16.74 0.54
C ILE A 191 13.00 18.25 0.31
N ASP A 192 14.18 18.83 0.48
CA ASP A 192 14.41 20.25 0.22
C ASP A 192 14.20 20.61 -1.25
N ASN A 193 14.66 19.77 -2.18
CA ASN A 193 14.40 19.95 -3.62
C ASN A 193 12.91 19.87 -3.93
N LEU A 194 12.20 18.91 -3.35
CA LEU A 194 10.75 18.76 -3.51
C LEU A 194 10.01 19.97 -2.95
N ILE A 195 10.39 20.50 -1.78
CA ILE A 195 9.82 21.70 -1.16
C ILE A 195 10.00 22.92 -2.08
N LYS A 196 11.19 23.11 -2.65
CA LYS A 196 11.51 24.25 -3.54
C LYS A 196 10.84 24.15 -4.90
N SER A 197 10.58 22.94 -5.39
CA SER A 197 10.07 22.74 -6.74
C SER A 197 8.74 23.46 -6.99
N GLY A 198 8.75 24.36 -7.99
CA GLY A 198 7.57 25.10 -8.42
C GLY A 198 6.96 26.03 -7.36
N VAL A 199 7.77 26.53 -6.42
CA VAL A 199 7.38 27.50 -5.40
C VAL A 199 8.39 28.65 -5.36
N TYR A 200 7.92 29.90 -5.28
CA TYR A 200 8.79 31.07 -5.24
C TYR A 200 9.39 31.35 -3.86
N ASN A 201 8.58 31.20 -2.81
CA ASN A 201 8.97 31.45 -1.43
C ASN A 201 8.21 30.51 -0.48
N THR A 202 8.92 29.91 0.48
CA THR A 202 8.38 29.08 1.56
C THR A 202 9.31 29.15 2.77
N ASN A 203 8.88 28.67 3.92
CA ASN A 203 9.69 28.59 5.13
C ASN A 203 9.39 27.32 5.93
N GLU A 204 10.21 27.03 6.94
CA GLU A 204 10.10 25.82 7.78
C GLU A 204 8.75 25.60 8.47
N TYR A 205 7.95 26.66 8.65
CA TYR A 205 6.64 26.60 9.31
C TYR A 205 5.48 26.39 8.34
N CYS A 206 5.77 26.39 7.03
CA CYS A 206 4.76 26.31 5.98
C CYS A 206 4.77 24.94 5.28
N ASN A 207 5.61 24.00 5.70
CA ASN A 207 5.74 22.70 5.06
C ASN A 207 5.34 21.58 6.03
N PHE A 208 4.34 20.79 5.63
CA PHE A 208 3.87 19.61 6.36
C PHE A 208 4.22 18.35 5.56
N ILE A 209 4.53 17.26 6.24
CA ILE A 209 4.86 15.99 5.59
C ILE A 209 3.97 14.88 6.16
N LEU A 210 3.30 14.17 5.25
CA LEU A 210 2.58 12.93 5.49
C LEU A 210 3.32 11.82 4.73
N SER A 211 3.73 10.78 5.44
CA SER A 211 4.49 9.67 4.86
C SER A 211 3.68 8.39 4.89
N PHE A 212 3.70 7.68 3.78
CA PHE A 212 3.21 6.30 3.64
C PHE A 212 4.38 5.31 3.66
N ASN A 213 5.62 5.82 3.78
CA ASN A 213 6.79 4.97 3.78
C ASN A 213 7.05 4.36 5.16
N TYR A 214 7.61 3.16 5.20
CA TYR A 214 7.95 2.49 6.46
C TYR A 214 9.21 3.07 7.11
N THR A 215 10.16 3.51 6.29
CA THR A 215 11.42 4.11 6.76
C THR A 215 11.20 5.53 7.26
N HIS A 216 12.03 5.94 8.22
CA HIS A 216 11.91 7.27 8.79
C HIS A 216 12.35 8.34 7.79
N LEU A 217 11.51 9.36 7.66
CA LEU A 217 11.89 10.61 7.02
C LEU A 217 12.75 11.45 7.97
N PRO A 218 13.57 12.38 7.44
CA PRO A 218 14.44 13.20 8.26
C PRO A 218 13.63 14.08 9.21
N ASN A 219 14.02 14.07 10.49
CA ASN A 219 13.36 14.87 11.54
C ASN A 219 13.43 16.39 11.28
N SER A 220 14.42 16.83 10.50
CA SER A 220 14.53 18.22 10.03
C SER A 220 15.35 18.31 8.75
N THR A 221 15.02 19.30 7.94
CA THR A 221 15.74 19.76 6.76
C THR A 221 15.92 21.28 6.83
N ASP A 222 16.57 21.90 5.85
CA ASP A 222 16.75 23.36 5.83
C ASP A 222 15.42 24.12 5.72
N PHE A 223 14.36 23.46 5.25
CA PHE A 223 13.03 24.03 4.99
C PHE A 223 11.90 23.27 5.69
N PHE A 224 12.22 22.36 6.61
CA PHE A 224 11.25 21.56 7.36
C PHE A 224 11.76 21.30 8.77
N ASN A 225 10.93 21.58 9.76
CA ASN A 225 11.19 21.19 11.13
C ASN A 225 10.01 20.35 11.61
N SER A 226 10.23 19.05 11.85
CA SER A 226 9.13 18.14 12.17
C SER A 226 8.41 18.62 13.44
N ARG A 227 7.18 19.10 13.25
CA ARG A 227 6.21 19.34 14.34
C ARG A 227 5.13 18.25 14.38
N GLY A 228 5.51 17.05 13.94
CA GLY A 228 4.63 15.91 13.70
C GLY A 228 4.69 15.46 12.24
N GLY A 229 5.65 14.60 11.91
CA GLY A 229 5.61 13.82 10.68
C GLY A 229 4.75 12.60 10.93
N ASN A 230 3.63 12.50 10.22
CA ASN A 230 2.67 11.42 10.45
C ASN A 230 2.91 10.30 9.45
N ASN A 231 2.97 9.05 9.96
CA ASN A 231 3.17 7.86 9.14
C ASN A 231 1.87 7.06 9.07
N VAL A 232 1.34 6.86 7.86
CA VAL A 232 0.02 6.25 7.62
C VAL A 232 0.05 4.72 7.75
N HIS A 233 1.21 4.08 7.58
CA HIS A 233 1.37 2.62 7.61
C HIS A 233 2.17 2.09 8.82
N GLY A 234 2.34 2.90 9.86
CA GLY A 234 3.30 2.64 10.93
C GLY A 234 4.72 2.98 10.50
N THR A 235 5.69 2.80 11.39
CA THR A 235 7.11 3.13 11.16
C THR A 235 8.01 1.95 11.50
N LEU A 236 9.29 1.98 11.11
CA LEU A 236 10.28 1.04 11.63
C LEU A 236 10.47 1.12 13.17
N LEU A 237 10.07 2.21 13.82
CA LEU A 237 10.07 2.28 15.30
C LEU A 237 8.83 1.56 15.88
N ASP A 238 7.71 1.57 15.16
CA ASP A 238 6.48 0.85 15.47
C ASP A 238 6.36 -0.47 14.69
N ASN A 239 5.17 -1.08 14.64
CA ASN A 239 4.92 -2.24 13.78
C ASN A 239 4.55 -1.78 12.36
N ILE A 240 5.11 -2.46 11.35
CA ILE A 240 4.63 -2.35 9.96
C ILE A 240 3.22 -2.94 9.93
N ILE A 241 2.25 -2.20 9.38
CA ILE A 241 0.87 -2.69 9.22
C ILE A 241 0.55 -2.89 7.75
N LEU A 242 0.25 -4.13 7.41
CA LEU A 242 -0.43 -4.56 6.20
C LEU A 242 -1.92 -4.76 6.49
N GLY A 243 -2.76 -4.41 5.53
CA GLY A 243 -4.17 -4.66 5.68
C GLY A 243 -4.96 -4.39 4.42
N ILE A 244 -6.19 -4.87 4.41
CA ILE A 244 -7.16 -4.57 3.36
C ILE A 244 -7.90 -3.27 3.68
N ASP A 245 -8.51 -2.65 2.67
CA ASP A 245 -9.43 -1.53 2.88
C ASP A 245 -10.76 -2.02 3.48
N HIS A 246 -11.29 -1.24 4.42
CA HIS A 246 -12.47 -1.60 5.22
C HIS A 246 -13.77 -1.65 4.42
N HIS A 247 -13.87 -0.89 3.32
CA HIS A 247 -15.16 -0.53 2.70
C HIS A 247 -15.96 -1.72 2.13
N ASP A 248 -15.31 -2.84 1.80
CA ASP A 248 -15.96 -3.92 1.07
C ASP A 248 -16.23 -5.20 1.87
N TYR A 249 -15.62 -5.37 3.06
CA TYR A 249 -15.63 -6.67 3.78
C TYR A 249 -15.68 -6.54 5.31
N GLN A 250 -16.89 -6.33 5.86
CA GLN A 250 -17.09 -6.26 7.32
C GLN A 250 -16.67 -7.55 8.03
N GLU A 251 -16.80 -8.71 7.38
CA GLU A 251 -16.40 -10.01 7.93
C GLU A 251 -14.88 -10.17 8.12
N PHE A 252 -14.06 -9.28 7.54
CA PHE A 252 -12.60 -9.29 7.64
C PHE A 252 -12.08 -8.10 8.45
N MET A 253 -12.92 -7.52 9.33
CA MET A 253 -12.61 -6.33 10.12
C MET A 253 -11.20 -6.35 10.74
N GLU A 254 -10.79 -7.47 11.36
CA GLU A 254 -9.49 -7.61 12.02
C GLU A 254 -8.28 -7.47 11.08
N PHE A 255 -8.47 -7.72 9.78
CA PHE A 255 -7.44 -7.59 8.74
C PHE A 255 -7.44 -6.21 8.08
N THR A 256 -8.36 -5.32 8.46
CA THR A 256 -8.44 -3.98 7.86
C THR A 256 -7.35 -3.08 8.43
N LYS A 257 -6.74 -2.24 7.58
CA LYS A 257 -5.72 -1.26 8.02
C LYS A 257 -6.26 -0.40 9.16
N THR A 258 -7.50 0.10 9.03
CA THR A 258 -8.16 0.95 10.03
C THR A 258 -8.28 0.27 11.39
N PHE A 259 -8.79 -0.96 11.44
CA PHE A 259 -8.93 -1.70 12.70
C PHE A 259 -7.56 -1.88 13.37
N ARG A 260 -6.57 -2.32 12.59
CA ARG A 260 -5.23 -2.61 13.12
C ARG A 260 -4.52 -1.35 13.60
N ILE A 261 -4.61 -0.24 12.87
CA ILE A 261 -4.09 1.05 13.34
C ILE A 261 -4.75 1.43 14.68
N MET A 262 -6.07 1.29 14.79
CA MET A 262 -6.81 1.60 16.02
C MET A 262 -6.41 0.74 17.22
N THR A 263 -6.05 -0.53 17.00
CA THR A 263 -5.77 -1.49 18.08
C THR A 263 -4.28 -1.70 18.37
N GLU A 264 -3.40 -1.48 17.39
CA GLU A 264 -1.98 -1.85 17.46
C GLU A 264 -1.04 -0.64 17.52
N LEU A 265 -1.46 0.56 17.09
CA LEU A 265 -0.62 1.76 17.10
C LEU A 265 -1.07 2.81 18.13
N PRO A 266 -0.11 3.60 18.68
CA PRO A 266 -0.44 4.77 19.47
C PRO A 266 -1.31 5.74 18.67
N GLN A 267 -2.43 6.16 19.26
CA GLN A 267 -3.33 7.13 18.64
C GLN A 267 -2.80 8.55 18.89
N GLU A 268 -1.91 9.02 18.02
CA GLU A 268 -1.55 10.44 17.97
C GLU A 268 -2.48 11.16 16.99
N PRO A 269 -3.09 12.30 17.38
CA PRO A 269 -3.97 13.02 16.48
C PRO A 269 -3.18 13.57 15.29
N LEU A 270 -3.59 13.16 14.08
CA LEU A 270 -3.11 13.73 12.82
C LEU A 270 -3.41 15.23 12.80
N LYS A 271 -2.41 16.07 13.03
CA LYS A 271 -2.52 17.52 12.79
C LYS A 271 -2.42 17.81 11.30
N ILE A 272 -3.50 17.60 10.55
CA ILE A 272 -3.56 17.90 9.10
C ILE A 272 -4.68 18.90 8.81
N TYR A 273 -4.85 19.96 9.59
CA TYR A 273 -6.05 20.81 9.40
C TYR A 273 -5.76 22.29 9.60
N ASP A 274 -4.78 22.81 8.86
CA ASP A 274 -4.82 24.22 8.49
C ASP A 274 -5.38 24.31 7.06
N ASN A 275 -6.62 24.79 6.91
CA ASN A 275 -7.30 24.98 5.61
C ASN A 275 -6.59 25.99 4.68
N SER A 276 -5.41 26.48 5.07
CA SER A 276 -4.61 27.41 4.29
C SER A 276 -3.48 26.77 3.48
N ILE A 277 -3.48 25.44 3.30
CA ILE A 277 -2.56 24.78 2.36
C ILE A 277 -2.84 25.26 0.93
N ASP A 278 -1.82 25.78 0.27
CA ASP A 278 -1.89 26.24 -1.12
C ASP A 278 -1.62 25.09 -2.11
N ILE A 279 -0.71 24.17 -1.76
CA ILE A 279 -0.20 23.12 -2.66
C ILE A 279 -0.09 21.77 -1.94
N ILE A 280 -0.59 20.70 -2.58
CA ILE A 280 -0.28 19.32 -2.19
C ILE A 280 0.69 18.71 -3.21
N LYS A 281 1.82 18.21 -2.72
CA LYS A 281 2.88 17.58 -3.52
C LYS A 281 2.92 16.09 -3.22
N PHE A 282 2.73 15.26 -4.23
CA PHE A 282 2.78 13.81 -4.14
C PHE A 282 4.08 13.32 -4.74
N TYR A 283 4.80 12.47 -4.04
CA TYR A 283 5.95 11.78 -4.60
C TYR A 283 5.94 10.30 -4.19
N GLY A 284 6.40 9.45 -5.10
CA GLY A 284 6.41 8.00 -4.93
C GLY A 284 5.22 7.31 -5.60
N HIS A 285 5.35 5.99 -5.65
CA HIS A 285 4.44 5.04 -6.24
C HIS A 285 3.19 4.72 -5.40
N SER A 286 3.02 5.29 -4.20
CA SER A 286 1.82 5.10 -3.34
C SER A 286 0.53 5.72 -3.90
N LEU A 287 0.39 5.87 -5.21
CA LEU A 287 -0.92 6.08 -5.86
C LEU A 287 -1.58 4.72 -6.21
N GLY A 288 -1.29 3.69 -5.42
CA GLY A 288 -1.90 2.36 -5.56
C GLY A 288 -3.33 2.35 -5.04
N GLU A 289 -4.15 1.45 -5.56
CA GLU A 289 -5.58 1.38 -5.20
C GLU A 289 -5.80 1.13 -3.70
N ALA A 290 -4.88 0.42 -3.03
CA ALA A 290 -4.96 0.10 -1.59
C ALA A 290 -4.74 1.29 -0.64
N ASP A 291 -4.40 2.47 -1.17
CA ASP A 291 -4.24 3.71 -0.42
C ASP A 291 -5.29 4.77 -0.82
N TYR A 292 -6.21 4.44 -1.73
CA TYR A 292 -7.21 5.38 -2.24
C TYR A 292 -8.12 5.93 -1.14
N SER A 293 -8.47 5.12 -0.14
CA SER A 293 -9.27 5.53 1.02
C SER A 293 -8.63 6.71 1.80
N TYR A 294 -7.30 6.71 1.94
CA TYR A 294 -6.57 7.82 2.55
C TYR A 294 -6.58 9.06 1.68
N PHE A 295 -6.37 8.92 0.37
CA PHE A 295 -6.40 10.07 -0.54
C PHE A 295 -7.79 10.70 -0.63
N VAL A 296 -8.85 9.90 -0.65
CA VAL A 296 -10.25 10.38 -0.60
C VAL A 296 -10.43 11.25 0.65
N SER A 297 -10.01 10.75 1.82
CA SER A 297 -10.11 11.49 3.09
C SER A 297 -9.32 12.81 3.07
N ILE A 298 -8.12 12.82 2.49
CA ILE A 298 -7.29 14.01 2.32
C ILE A 298 -7.98 15.00 1.37
N PHE A 299 -8.49 14.54 0.23
CA PHE A 299 -9.14 15.38 -0.77
C PHE A 299 -10.45 16.00 -0.26
N ASP A 300 -11.20 15.28 0.56
CA ASP A 300 -12.39 15.79 1.23
C ASP A 300 -12.03 16.86 2.27
N ALA A 301 -10.98 16.64 3.07
CA ALA A 301 -10.52 17.61 4.06
C ALA A 301 -10.14 18.96 3.43
N PHE A 302 -9.55 18.94 2.23
CA PHE A 302 -9.18 20.16 1.48
C PHE A 302 -10.23 20.62 0.47
N ASN A 303 -11.34 19.88 0.32
CA ASN A 303 -12.41 20.13 -0.66
C ASN A 303 -11.85 20.49 -2.05
N ILE A 304 -11.01 19.60 -2.62
CA ILE A 304 -10.23 19.90 -3.85
C ILE A 304 -11.09 20.30 -5.05
N TYR A 305 -12.39 19.96 -5.03
CA TYR A 305 -13.34 20.37 -6.06
C TYR A 305 -13.63 21.87 -5.99
N ASN A 306 -13.88 22.43 -4.80
CA ASN A 306 -14.29 23.83 -4.63
C ASN A 306 -13.17 24.78 -4.17
N SER A 307 -12.01 24.26 -3.75
CA SER A 307 -10.88 25.08 -3.31
C SER A 307 -9.90 25.41 -4.43
N ASP A 308 -9.07 26.43 -4.20
CA ASP A 308 -8.00 26.86 -5.13
C ASP A 308 -6.71 26.03 -4.99
N ILE A 309 -6.77 24.92 -4.25
CA ILE A 309 -5.59 24.10 -3.96
C ILE A 309 -5.01 23.50 -5.24
N VAL A 310 -3.68 23.47 -5.31
CA VAL A 310 -2.94 22.93 -6.45
C VAL A 310 -2.34 21.57 -6.10
N LEU A 311 -2.58 20.58 -6.94
CA LEU A 311 -2.04 19.22 -6.82
C LEU A 311 -0.84 19.05 -7.76
N LYS A 312 0.30 18.60 -7.24
CA LYS A 312 1.51 18.32 -8.02
C LYS A 312 1.97 16.90 -7.77
N PHE A 313 1.92 16.06 -8.81
CA PHE A 313 2.35 14.68 -8.78
C PHE A 313 3.73 14.56 -9.41
N TYR A 314 4.72 14.19 -8.61
CA TYR A 314 6.11 14.05 -9.03
C TYR A 314 6.42 12.61 -9.42
N TYR A 315 7.20 12.44 -10.47
CA TYR A 315 7.79 11.17 -10.89
C TYR A 315 9.27 11.35 -11.18
N ASP A 316 10.01 10.25 -11.21
CA ASP A 316 11.41 10.18 -11.60
C ASP A 316 11.62 9.07 -12.64
N ASP A 317 12.78 9.09 -13.28
CA ASP A 317 13.19 8.10 -14.29
C ASP A 317 14.33 7.25 -13.71
N PHE A 318 14.13 6.71 -12.50
CA PHE A 318 15.19 6.04 -11.71
C PHE A 318 15.81 4.81 -12.40
N ASP A 319 15.11 4.21 -13.37
CA ASP A 319 15.58 3.06 -14.15
C ASP A 319 15.96 3.43 -15.60
N CYS A 320 16.21 4.73 -15.85
CA CYS A 320 16.47 5.30 -17.16
C CYS A 320 15.30 5.17 -18.16
N ARG A 321 14.09 4.80 -17.71
CA ARG A 321 12.87 4.83 -18.53
C ARG A 321 11.92 5.92 -18.03
N SER A 322 11.16 6.48 -18.97
CA SER A 322 10.21 7.53 -18.61
C SER A 322 9.00 6.96 -17.90
N HIS A 323 8.81 7.33 -16.63
CA HIS A 323 7.63 6.94 -15.85
C HIS A 323 6.46 7.94 -15.97
N LYS A 324 6.59 8.96 -16.83
CA LYS A 324 5.57 10.01 -16.99
C LYS A 324 4.19 9.44 -17.31
N LYS A 325 4.11 8.53 -18.28
CA LYS A 325 2.83 7.96 -18.73
C LYS A 325 2.16 7.16 -17.62
N GLU A 326 2.93 6.33 -16.93
CA GLU A 326 2.48 5.54 -15.80
C GLU A 326 1.96 6.44 -14.67
N GLN A 327 2.68 7.53 -14.35
CA GLN A 327 2.24 8.49 -13.35
C GLN A 327 0.94 9.19 -13.76
N VAL A 328 0.79 9.58 -15.03
CA VAL A 328 -0.47 10.16 -15.55
C VAL A 328 -1.63 9.17 -15.42
N GLU A 329 -1.42 7.90 -15.75
CA GLU A 329 -2.45 6.85 -15.61
C GLU A 329 -2.87 6.64 -14.15
N ARG A 330 -1.91 6.63 -13.21
CA ARG A 330 -2.19 6.52 -11.77
C ARG A 330 -2.98 7.72 -11.25
N VAL A 331 -2.59 8.93 -11.64
CA VAL A 331 -3.32 10.16 -11.28
C VAL A 331 -4.73 10.14 -11.86
N TYR A 332 -4.89 9.73 -13.12
CA TYR A 332 -6.20 9.60 -13.76
C TYR A 332 -7.12 8.65 -12.97
N LYS A 333 -6.62 7.46 -12.61
CA LYS A 333 -7.38 6.48 -11.80
C LYS A 333 -7.75 7.04 -10.43
N LEU A 334 -6.79 7.63 -9.71
CA LEU A 334 -7.04 8.16 -8.36
C LEU A 334 -8.10 9.26 -8.37
N ILE A 335 -7.99 10.24 -9.27
CA ILE A 335 -8.94 11.37 -9.33
C ILE A 335 -10.34 10.89 -9.75
N ASN A 336 -10.43 9.94 -10.68
CA ASN A 336 -11.72 9.37 -11.07
C ASN A 336 -12.35 8.55 -9.94
N HIS A 337 -11.56 7.74 -9.23
CA HIS A 337 -12.04 7.00 -8.07
C HIS A 337 -12.55 7.94 -6.99
N TYR A 338 -11.86 9.05 -6.73
CA TYR A 338 -12.36 10.09 -5.84
C TYR A 338 -13.66 10.73 -6.38
N GLY A 339 -13.75 10.98 -7.69
CA GLY A 339 -14.99 11.47 -8.30
C GLY A 339 -16.18 10.53 -8.13
N GLU A 340 -15.98 9.21 -8.04
CA GLU A 340 -17.04 8.23 -7.82
C GLU A 340 -17.73 8.38 -6.46
N THR A 341 -17.03 8.94 -5.46
CA THR A 341 -17.57 9.18 -4.11
C THR A 341 -18.56 10.35 -4.05
N PHE A 342 -18.66 11.16 -5.11
CA PHE A 342 -19.51 12.33 -5.13
C PHE A 342 -20.99 11.94 -5.29
N ASP A 343 -21.86 12.63 -4.56
CA ASP A 343 -23.32 12.54 -4.73
C ASP A 343 -23.72 12.98 -6.15
N ASN A 344 -23.13 14.09 -6.63
CA ASN A 344 -23.31 14.58 -7.98
C ASN A 344 -22.36 13.86 -8.94
N LYS A 345 -22.89 12.92 -9.72
CA LYS A 345 -22.12 12.11 -10.67
C LYS A 345 -21.49 12.93 -11.80
N ASP A 346 -22.13 14.01 -12.23
CA ASP A 346 -21.56 14.89 -13.26
C ASP A 346 -20.35 15.67 -12.72
N HIS A 347 -20.40 16.07 -11.44
CA HIS A 347 -19.25 16.71 -10.79
C HIS A 347 -18.08 15.75 -10.66
N GLY A 348 -18.35 14.50 -10.26
CA GLY A 348 -17.34 13.46 -10.14
C GLY A 348 -16.65 13.15 -11.46
N GLN A 349 -17.42 12.91 -12.53
CA GLN A 349 -16.89 12.59 -13.86
C GLN A 349 -16.07 13.74 -14.47
N ASN A 350 -16.39 14.99 -14.13
CA ASN A 350 -15.72 16.17 -14.68
C ASN A 350 -14.60 16.74 -13.77
N LEU A 351 -14.35 16.15 -12.60
CA LEU A 351 -13.37 16.69 -11.64
C LEU A 351 -11.98 16.84 -12.25
N LEU A 352 -11.46 15.78 -12.89
CA LEU A 352 -10.14 15.84 -13.52
C LEU A 352 -10.09 16.90 -14.63
N HIS A 353 -11.15 16.97 -15.45
CA HIS A 353 -11.24 17.96 -16.51
C HIS A 353 -11.20 19.39 -15.96
N LYS A 354 -11.96 19.67 -14.90
CA LYS A 354 -11.96 20.95 -14.19
C LYS A 354 -10.57 21.30 -13.67
N LEU A 355 -9.92 20.39 -12.94
CA LEU A 355 -8.58 20.60 -12.38
C LEU A 355 -7.55 20.92 -13.47
N VAL A 356 -7.65 20.28 -14.63
CA VAL A 356 -6.76 20.54 -15.77
C VAL A 356 -7.03 21.91 -16.39
N LEU A 357 -8.29 22.27 -16.65
CA LEU A 357 -8.67 23.56 -17.22
C LEU A 357 -8.26 24.74 -16.34
N GLU A 358 -8.46 24.59 -15.02
CA GLU A 358 -8.10 25.59 -14.02
C GLU A 358 -6.59 25.60 -13.70
N LYS A 359 -5.81 24.72 -14.33
CA LYS A 359 -4.36 24.56 -14.11
C LYS A 359 -4.02 24.32 -12.62
N ARG A 360 -4.81 23.46 -11.98
CA ARG A 360 -4.66 23.07 -10.57
C ARG A 360 -4.12 21.65 -10.39
N ILE A 361 -3.83 20.92 -11.46
CA ILE A 361 -3.19 19.60 -11.39
C ILE A 361 -2.02 19.51 -12.36
N TYR A 362 -0.89 18.97 -11.87
CA TYR A 362 0.34 18.84 -12.63
C TYR A 362 0.99 17.48 -12.41
N VAL A 363 1.56 16.92 -13.48
CA VAL A 363 2.49 15.78 -13.42
C VAL A 363 3.87 16.26 -13.83
N LEU A 364 4.82 16.25 -12.90
CA LEU A 364 6.13 16.88 -13.02
C LEU A 364 7.24 15.86 -12.81
N LYS A 365 8.34 16.00 -13.55
CA LYS A 365 9.55 15.21 -13.30
C LYS A 365 10.31 15.82 -12.13
N MET A 366 10.86 15.00 -11.25
CA MET A 366 11.89 15.43 -10.32
C MET A 366 13.16 15.77 -11.10
N GLU A 367 13.66 16.99 -10.95
CA GLU A 367 14.93 17.40 -11.54
C GLU A 367 16.06 16.81 -10.69
N ASP A 368 16.75 15.81 -11.25
CA ASP A 368 17.97 15.25 -10.65
C ASP A 368 19.20 16.06 -11.09
N ASP A 369 20.04 16.44 -10.12
CA ASP A 369 21.44 16.83 -10.34
C ASP A 369 22.33 15.63 -10.72
N VAL A 370 21.80 14.40 -10.83
CA VAL A 370 22.62 13.18 -10.81
C VAL A 370 22.14 12.14 -11.83
N CYS A 371 22.45 12.36 -13.11
CA CYS A 371 22.90 11.27 -13.96
C CYS A 371 24.43 11.30 -13.95
N TYR A 372 25.07 10.55 -13.05
CA TYR A 372 26.47 10.17 -13.29
C TYR A 372 26.47 8.94 -14.18
N SER A 373 26.96 9.17 -15.40
CA SER A 373 27.40 8.20 -16.41
C SER A 373 28.35 7.15 -15.87
#